data_AF-A0A7G7GE31-F1
#
_entry.id   AF-A0A7G7GE31-F1
#
_cell.length_a   1.000
_cell.length_b   1.000
_cell.length_c   1.000
_cell.angle_alpha   90.00
_cell.angle_beta   90.00
_cell.angle_gamma   90.00
#
_symmetry.space_group_name_H-M   'P 1'
#
loop_
_entity.id
_entity.type
_entity.pdbx_description
1 polymer ?
#
loop_
_entity_poly.entity_id
_entity_poly.type
_entity_poly.pdbx_seq_one_letter_code
_entity_poly.pdbx_strand_id
1 'polypeptide(L)'
;MKAFIHNIPEPPSFLSDKIELRGNVYDDAGQLYKSDELIATLTNNTENWHWHVHIPNGKLGSINKGECPTYHEAFNEVNAYLDQATF
;
A
#
# COMPACT_ATOMS: atom_id res chain seq x y z
N MET A 1 5.42 0.95 14.61
CA MET A 1 5.23 -0.23 13.74
C MET A 1 5.57 0.14 12.30
N LYS A 2 6.12 -0.79 11.51
CA LYS A 2 6.50 -0.59 10.11
C LYS A 2 6.05 -1.77 9.22
N ALA A 3 5.34 -1.48 8.14
CA ALA A 3 4.86 -2.41 7.13
C ALA A 3 5.76 -2.37 5.89
N PHE A 4 6.04 -3.56 5.34
CA PHE A 4 6.84 -3.77 4.12
C PHE A 4 6.08 -4.67 3.16
N ILE A 5 5.86 -4.21 1.94
CA ILE A 5 5.23 -4.99 0.87
C ILE A 5 6.30 -5.90 0.25
N HIS A 6 6.00 -7.18 0.09
CA HIS A 6 6.93 -8.14 -0.53
C HIS A 6 6.57 -8.50 -1.98
N ASN A 7 5.31 -8.28 -2.36
CA ASN A 7 4.84 -8.51 -3.72
C ASN A 7 4.54 -7.16 -4.39
N ILE A 8 5.28 -6.86 -5.45
CA ILE A 8 4.92 -5.83 -6.42
C ILE A 8 4.16 -6.56 -7.53
N PRO A 9 2.82 -6.60 -7.49
CA PRO A 9 2.08 -7.24 -8.56
C PRO A 9 2.33 -6.47 -9.87
N GLU A 10 2.51 -7.22 -10.96
CA GLU A 10 2.44 -6.62 -12.29
C GLU A 10 1.06 -5.95 -12.45
N PRO A 11 0.97 -4.82 -13.18
CA PRO A 11 -0.31 -4.20 -13.48
C PRO A 11 -1.24 -5.28 -14.08
N PRO A 12 -2.46 -5.44 -13.56
CA PRO A 12 -3.32 -6.55 -13.94
C PRO A 12 -3.61 -6.48 -15.43
N SER A 13 -3.53 -7.63 -16.09
CA SER A 13 -3.99 -7.82 -17.45
C SER A 13 -5.53 -7.72 -17.48
N PHE A 14 -6.04 -6.49 -17.64
CA PHE A 14 -7.43 -6.14 -17.96
C PHE A 14 -8.59 -6.68 -17.08
N LEU A 15 -8.36 -7.56 -16.10
CA LEU A 15 -9.42 -8.33 -15.44
C LEU A 15 -9.48 -8.24 -13.91
N SER A 16 -8.56 -7.52 -13.27
CA SER A 16 -8.64 -7.32 -11.81
C SER A 16 -8.89 -5.85 -11.50
N ASP A 17 -10.14 -5.54 -11.18
CA ASP A 17 -10.56 -4.24 -10.65
C ASP A 17 -9.95 -3.96 -9.28
N LYS A 18 -9.27 -4.94 -8.66
CA LYS A 18 -8.64 -4.83 -7.35
C LYS A 18 -7.30 -5.55 -7.31
N ILE A 19 -6.33 -4.93 -6.65
CA ILE A 19 -5.00 -5.46 -6.37
C ILE A 19 -4.77 -5.33 -4.86
N GLU A 20 -4.34 -6.43 -4.25
CA GLU A 20 -3.99 -6.46 -2.84
C GLU A 20 -2.47 -6.45 -2.68
N LEU A 21 -1.97 -5.44 -1.97
CA LEU A 21 -0.57 -5.31 -1.61
C LEU A 21 -0.40 -5.88 -0.21
N ARG A 22 0.23 -7.06 -0.13
CA ARG A 22 0.43 -7.79 1.12
C ARG A 22 1.90 -7.84 1.50
N GLY A 23 2.17 -7.98 2.79
CA GLY A 23 3.53 -8.12 3.28
C GLY A 23 3.62 -8.17 4.79
N ASN A 24 4.81 -7.91 5.33
CA ASN A 24 5.08 -8.08 6.76
C ASN A 24 4.98 -6.76 7.51
N VAL A 25 4.49 -6.85 8.75
CA VAL A 25 4.45 -5.74 9.71
C VAL A 25 5.42 -6.06 10.84
N TYR A 26 6.28 -5.10 11.15
CA TYR A 26 7.26 -5.16 12.21
C TYR A 26 6.88 -4.16 13.31
N ASP A 27 7.20 -4.47 14.55
CA ASP A 27 7.04 -3.54 15.66
C ASP A 27 8.14 -2.47 15.67
N ASP A 28 8.10 -1.56 16.65
CA ASP A 28 9.10 -0.50 16.80
C ASP A 28 10.49 -1.02 17.20
N ALA A 29 10.58 -2.26 17.68
CA ALA A 29 11.85 -2.94 17.97
C ALA A 29 12.42 -3.68 16.73
N GLY A 30 11.73 -3.61 15.59
CA GLY A 30 12.12 -4.30 14.36
C GLY A 30 11.84 -5.80 14.36
N GLN A 31 11.03 -6.30 15.30
CA GLN A 31 10.62 -7.70 15.34
C GLN A 31 9.38 -7.91 14.46
N LEU A 32 9.30 -9.07 13.81
CA LEU A 32 8.14 -9.44 13.02
C LEU A 32 6.91 -9.53 13.93
N TYR A 33 5.96 -8.62 13.73
CA TYR A 33 4.72 -8.55 14.48
C TYR A 33 3.59 -9.32 13.77
N LYS A 34 3.46 -9.15 12.45
CA LYS A 34 2.53 -9.90 11.59
C LYS A 34 3.18 -10.24 10.25
N SER A 35 2.84 -11.40 9.71
CA SER A 35 3.28 -11.85 8.39
C SER A 35 2.12 -11.88 7.40
N ASP A 36 2.39 -11.53 6.14
CA ASP A 36 1.41 -11.59 5.02
C ASP A 36 0.07 -10.86 5.29
N GLU A 37 0.18 -9.70 5.94
CA GLU A 37 -0.96 -8.84 6.23
C GLU A 37 -1.30 -7.99 5.01
N LEU A 38 -2.59 -7.67 4.83
CA LEU A 38 -3.05 -6.73 3.81
C LEU A 38 -2.61 -5.30 4.18
N ILE A 39 -1.58 -4.80 3.51
CA ILE A 39 -1.00 -3.47 3.78
C ILE A 39 -1.80 -2.40 3.04
N ALA A 40 -2.10 -2.63 1.76
CA ALA A 40 -2.78 -1.66 0.92
C ALA A 40 -3.64 -2.33 -0.16
N THR A 41 -4.53 -1.56 -0.77
CA THR A 41 -5.35 -1.98 -1.90
C THR A 41 -5.30 -0.93 -2.99
N LEU A 42 -5.20 -1.38 -4.24
CA LEU A 42 -5.37 -0.55 -5.43
C LEU A 42 -6.60 -1.04 -6.17
N THR A 43 -7.56 -0.16 -6.46
CA THR A 43 -8.82 -0.50 -7.12
C THR A 43 -8.97 0.34 -8.38
N ASN A 44 -9.26 -0.28 -9.52
CA ASN A 44 -9.56 0.42 -10.77
C ASN A 44 -11.08 0.63 -10.88
N ASN A 45 -11.50 1.89 -11.04
CA ASN A 45 -12.88 2.24 -11.34
C ASN A 45 -12.97 2.87 -12.75
N THR A 46 -12.71 2.09 -13.80
CA THR A 46 -12.85 2.42 -15.25
C THR A 46 -12.03 3.62 -15.78
N GLU A 47 -11.72 4.62 -14.97
CA GLU A 47 -11.04 5.87 -15.32
C GLU A 47 -9.87 6.17 -14.37
N ASN A 48 -10.01 5.85 -13.08
CA ASN A 48 -8.99 6.12 -12.06
C ASN A 48 -8.64 4.87 -11.24
N TRP A 49 -7.40 4.88 -10.75
CA TRP A 49 -6.89 3.96 -9.74
C TRP A 49 -7.00 4.59 -8.36
N HIS A 50 -7.85 4.00 -7.53
CA HIS A 50 -7.98 4.35 -6.12
C HIS A 50 -6.96 3.55 -5.32
N TRP A 51 -6.23 4.21 -4.43
CA TRP A 51 -5.32 3.55 -3.49
C TRP A 51 -5.79 3.76 -2.06
N HIS A 52 -5.56 2.77 -1.21
CA HIS A 52 -5.86 2.85 0.22
C HIS A 52 -4.85 2.01 1.01
N VAL A 53 -4.17 2.63 1.97
CA VAL A 53 -3.27 1.99 2.93
C VAL A 53 -4.04 1.69 4.22
N HIS A 54 -4.11 0.41 4.57
CA HIS A 54 -4.82 -0.09 5.75
C HIS A 54 -3.94 -0.13 6.99
N ILE A 55 -2.63 -0.28 6.80
CA ILE A 55 -1.66 -0.38 7.89
C ILE A 55 -0.73 0.82 7.83
N PRO A 56 -0.99 1.86 8.64
CA PRO A 56 -0.18 3.05 8.62
C PRO A 56 1.13 2.84 9.40
N ASN A 57 2.23 3.34 8.85
CA ASN A 57 3.53 3.33 9.54
C ASN A 57 3.67 4.52 10.51
N GLY A 58 2.71 4.67 11.43
CA GLY A 58 2.83 5.55 12.59
C GLY A 58 2.61 7.07 12.37
N LYS A 59 2.41 7.55 11.14
CA LYS A 59 2.05 8.97 10.92
C LYS A 59 0.55 9.22 11.07
N LEU A 60 0.17 9.71 12.25
CA LEU A 60 -1.15 10.31 12.50
C LEU A 60 -1.33 11.55 11.61
N GLY A 61 -2.36 11.55 10.75
CA GLY A 61 -2.73 12.70 9.92
C GLY A 61 -2.27 12.66 8.46
N SER A 62 -1.47 11.67 8.03
CA SER A 62 -1.16 11.48 6.62
C SER A 62 -2.37 10.91 5.87
N ILE A 63 -2.64 11.47 4.68
CA ILE A 63 -3.67 10.96 3.77
C ILE A 63 -3.29 9.53 3.39
N ASN A 64 -4.08 8.56 3.82
CA ASN A 64 -3.82 7.13 3.60
C ASN A 64 -4.65 6.56 2.43
N LYS A 65 -5.34 7.40 1.67
CA LYS A 65 -6.12 7.01 0.50
C LYS A 65 -6.22 8.14 -0.53
N GLY A 66 -6.35 7.79 -1.79
CA GLY A 66 -6.49 8.76 -2.87
C GLY A 66 -6.86 8.10 -4.19
N GLU A 67 -6.82 8.89 -5.25
CA GLU A 67 -7.03 8.42 -6.62
C GLU A 67 -5.97 8.99 -7.54
N CYS A 68 -5.57 8.20 -8.52
CA CYS A 68 -4.61 8.58 -9.54
C CYS A 68 -5.09 8.09 -10.92
N PRO A 69 -4.72 8.79 -12.01
CA PRO A 69 -5.05 8.33 -13.36
C PRO A 69 -4.49 6.93 -13.69
N THR A 70 -3.32 6.58 -13.15
CA THR A 70 -2.63 5.33 -13.49
C THR A 70 -2.31 4.44 -12.29
N TYR A 71 -2.18 3.14 -12.56
CA TYR A 71 -1.71 2.15 -11.59
C TYR A 71 -0.36 2.53 -10.99
N HIS A 72 0.58 2.99 -11.83
CA HIS A 72 1.93 3.34 -11.39
C HIS A 72 1.93 4.51 -10.41
N GLU A 73 1.11 5.53 -10.66
CA GLU A 73 0.96 6.65 -9.73
C GLU A 73 0.34 6.18 -8.41
N ALA A 74 -0.74 5.40 -8.47
CA ALA A 74 -1.40 4.87 -7.27
C ALA A 74 -0.46 3.97 -6.43
N PHE A 75 0.38 3.16 -7.08
CA PHE A 75 1.39 2.34 -6.42
C PHE A 75 2.52 3.20 -5.82
N ASN A 76 2.95 4.25 -6.51
CA ASN A 76 3.95 5.19 -6.00
C ASN A 76 3.45 5.94 -4.76
N GLU A 77 2.18 6.34 -4.72
CA GLU A 77 1.57 6.96 -3.52
C GLU A 77 1.58 6.01 -2.33
N VAL A 78 1.26 4.72 -2.53
CA VAL A 78 1.35 3.70 -1.48
C VAL A 78 2.79 3.55 -0.97
N ASN A 79 3.77 3.43 -1.87
CA ASN A 79 5.18 3.31 -1.46
C ASN A 79 5.66 4.56 -0.73
N ALA A 80 5.33 5.75 -1.24
CA ALA A 80 5.68 7.01 -0.60
C ALA A 80 5.09 7.09 0.82
N TYR A 81 3.83 6.67 1.00
CA TYR A 81 3.21 6.61 2.33
C TYR A 81 3.97 5.67 3.29
N LEU A 82 4.37 4.49 2.80
CA LEU A 82 5.07 3.49 3.62
C LEU A 82 6.53 3.87 3.93
N ASP A 83 7.23 4.52 2.99
CA ASP A 83 8.63 4.96 3.12
C ASP A 83 8.79 6.25 3.93
N GLN A 84 7.80 7.16 3.87
CA GLN A 84 7.79 8.39 4.67
C GLN A 84 7.73 8.15 6.18
N ALA A 85 7.58 6.91 6.64
CA ALA A 85 7.72 6.51 8.02
C ALA A 85 9.18 6.26 8.42
N THR A 86 10.02 7.23 8.11
CA THR A 86 11.39 7.30 8.58
C THR A 86 11.43 8.10 9.88
N PHE A 87 12.26 7.60 10.81
CA PHE A 87 12.42 7.94 12.23
C PHE A 87 12.41 9.43 12.59
#